data_AF-A0A9D1AVB6-F1
#
_entry.id   AF-A0A9D1AVB6-F1
#
_cell.length_a   1.000
_cell.length_b   1.000
_cell.length_c   1.000
_cell.angle_alpha   90.00
_cell.angle_beta   90.00
_cell.angle_gamma   90.00
#
_symmetry.space_group_name_H-M   'P 1'
#
loop_
_entity.id
_entity.type
_entity.pdbx_description
1 polymer ?
#
loop_
_entity_poly.entity_id
_entity_poly.type
_entity_poly.pdbx_seq_one_letter_code
_entity_poly.pdbx_strand_id
1 'polypeptide(L)'
;MLFNLWITIAAASSVYPATVAELVGSTCEPTCTVCHETAVGGGGTVVQDLGVALMARGLTGGGDTVALEAALTALEDDGVDSDGDGTLDVDELASGSDPNPGGEAYCEVLTPTYGCLSHTGRAPLLGLALFSLLALRRTRPHRG
;
A
#
# COMPACT_ATOMS: atom_id res chain seq x y z
N MET A 1 16.06 15.04 -41.66
CA MET A 1 16.42 14.43 -40.37
C MET A 1 15.19 14.51 -39.46
N LEU A 2 14.40 13.43 -39.41
CA LEU A 2 13.25 13.33 -38.50
C LEU A 2 13.78 12.82 -37.16
N PHE A 3 13.84 13.71 -36.16
CA PHE A 3 14.10 13.30 -34.78
C PHE A 3 12.86 12.54 -34.29
N ASN A 4 12.97 11.21 -34.19
CA ASN A 4 12.02 10.41 -33.45
C ASN A 4 12.15 10.81 -31.97
N LEU A 5 11.27 11.70 -31.52
CA LEU A 5 11.14 12.10 -30.13
C LEU A 5 10.40 10.96 -29.39
N TRP A 6 11.14 9.97 -28.94
CA TRP A 6 10.62 9.00 -27.98
C TRP A 6 10.43 9.75 -26.66
N ILE A 7 9.19 10.17 -26.38
CA ILE A 7 8.85 10.69 -25.05
C ILE A 7 8.86 9.48 -24.11
N THR A 8 10.01 9.20 -23.50
CA THR A 8 10.09 8.28 -22.38
C THR A 8 9.44 8.98 -21.19
N ILE A 9 8.19 8.62 -20.90
CA ILE A 9 7.53 9.03 -19.67
C ILE A 9 8.29 8.35 -18.54
N ALA A 10 8.97 9.14 -17.69
CA ALA A 10 9.56 8.61 -16.47
C ALA A 10 8.43 8.16 -15.54
N ALA A 11 8.61 7.03 -14.86
CA ALA A 11 7.69 6.48 -13.87
C ALA A 11 8.49 6.04 -12.63
N ALA A 12 7.79 5.80 -11.51
CA ALA A 12 8.41 5.12 -10.38
C ALA A 12 8.93 3.74 -10.82
N SER A 13 10.09 3.34 -10.30
CA SER A 13 10.66 2.03 -10.60
C SER A 13 9.85 0.94 -9.91
N SER A 14 9.32 -0.01 -10.68
CA SER A 14 8.63 -1.17 -10.12
C SER A 14 9.57 -2.18 -9.45
N VAL A 15 10.88 -2.06 -9.65
CA VAL A 15 11.89 -2.97 -9.08
C VAL A 15 12.34 -2.49 -7.70
N TYR A 16 12.31 -1.18 -7.45
CA TYR A 16 12.86 -0.60 -6.23
C TYR A 16 12.15 -1.06 -4.94
N PRO A 17 10.81 -1.18 -4.86
CA PRO A 17 10.18 -1.65 -3.62
C PRO A 17 10.75 -2.98 -3.10
N ALA A 18 10.84 -3.99 -3.98
CA ALA A 18 11.44 -5.28 -3.65
C ALA A 18 12.93 -5.16 -3.26
N THR A 19 13.69 -4.38 -4.03
CA THR A 19 15.13 -4.17 -3.77
C THR A 19 15.38 -3.44 -2.45
N VAL A 20 14.60 -2.40 -2.12
CA VAL A 20 14.71 -1.69 -0.84
C VAL A 20 14.46 -2.66 0.30
N ALA A 21 13.37 -3.44 0.24
CA ALA A 21 13.05 -4.41 1.28
C ALA A 21 14.17 -5.44 1.49
N GLU A 22 14.76 -5.94 0.40
CA GLU A 22 15.89 -6.87 0.45
C GLU A 22 17.13 -6.24 1.09
N LEU A 23 17.50 -5.03 0.67
CA LEU A 23 18.71 -4.35 1.12
C LEU A 23 18.67 -3.93 2.59
N VAL A 24 17.52 -3.43 3.05
CA VAL A 24 17.34 -2.99 4.45
C VAL A 24 16.87 -4.13 5.37
N GLY A 25 16.63 -5.32 4.83
CA GLY A 25 16.18 -6.48 5.59
C GLY A 25 14.73 -6.38 6.11
N SER A 26 13.87 -5.61 5.44
CA SER A 26 12.45 -5.47 5.80
C SER A 26 11.64 -6.70 5.37
N THR A 27 10.52 -6.94 6.06
CA THR A 27 9.60 -8.04 5.74
C THR A 27 8.52 -7.67 4.72
N CYS A 28 8.44 -6.39 4.34
CA CYS A 28 7.48 -5.90 3.37
C CYS A 28 8.11 -4.86 2.43
N GLU A 29 7.47 -4.65 1.29
CA GLU A 29 7.92 -3.68 0.30
C GLU A 29 7.31 -2.30 0.58
N PRO A 30 8.12 -1.22 0.58
CA PRO A 30 7.60 0.13 0.69
C PRO A 30 6.76 0.49 -0.54
N THR A 31 5.77 1.37 -0.33
CA THR A 31 5.00 1.92 -1.44
C THR A 31 5.83 2.92 -2.25
N CYS A 32 5.49 3.14 -3.53
CA CYS A 32 6.19 4.14 -4.35
C CYS A 32 6.09 5.56 -3.75
N THR A 33 5.07 5.83 -2.93
CA THR A 33 4.86 7.12 -2.27
C THR A 33 5.83 7.42 -1.13
N VAL A 34 6.65 6.45 -0.72
CA VAL A 34 7.76 6.68 0.23
C VAL A 34 8.86 7.55 -0.40
N CYS A 35 9.01 7.53 -1.73
CA CYS A 35 9.95 8.40 -2.46
C CYS A 35 9.24 9.45 -3.31
N HIS A 36 8.05 9.12 -3.83
CA HIS A 36 7.34 9.94 -4.80
C HIS A 36 6.11 10.64 -4.20
N GLU A 37 5.70 11.76 -4.80
CA GLU A 37 4.43 12.44 -4.49
C GLU A 37 3.23 11.53 -4.77
N THR A 38 3.34 10.66 -5.77
CA THR A 38 2.26 9.75 -6.20
C THR A 38 2.79 8.36 -6.49
N ALA A 39 1.93 7.35 -6.39
CA ALA A 39 2.29 5.96 -6.66
C ALA A 39 2.72 5.70 -8.11
N VAL A 40 2.31 6.55 -9.07
CA VAL A 40 2.73 6.46 -10.47
C VAL A 40 4.18 6.96 -10.64
N GLY A 41 4.58 7.91 -9.81
CA GLY A 41 5.87 8.59 -9.87
C GLY A 41 6.09 9.36 -11.17
N GLY A 42 7.36 9.44 -11.57
CA GLY A 42 7.82 10.13 -12.78
C GLY A 42 8.73 11.33 -12.53
N GLY A 43 9.14 11.97 -13.63
CA GLY A 43 10.13 13.04 -13.59
C GLY A 43 9.66 14.20 -12.70
N GLY A 44 10.47 14.56 -11.71
CA GLY A 44 10.14 15.64 -10.76
C GLY A 44 9.17 15.27 -9.64
N THR A 45 8.74 14.01 -9.54
CA THR A 45 7.83 13.57 -8.47
C THR A 45 8.56 13.04 -7.24
N VAL A 46 9.89 12.89 -7.27
CA VAL A 46 10.69 12.53 -6.09
C VAL A 46 10.77 13.76 -5.20
N VAL A 47 9.78 13.92 -4.33
CA VAL A 47 9.60 15.11 -3.48
C VAL A 47 9.60 14.78 -2.00
N GLN A 48 9.53 13.50 -1.64
CA GLN A 48 9.59 13.04 -0.26
C GLN A 48 11.03 13.12 0.23
N ASP A 49 11.21 13.33 1.53
CA ASP A 49 12.50 13.63 2.13
C ASP A 49 13.49 12.49 1.92
N LEU A 50 13.07 11.23 2.13
CA LEU A 50 13.88 10.05 1.80
C LEU A 50 14.30 10.03 0.33
N GLY A 51 13.35 10.28 -0.58
CA GLY A 51 13.60 10.27 -2.01
C GLY A 51 14.65 11.31 -2.42
N VAL A 52 14.56 12.51 -1.84
CA VAL A 52 15.54 13.59 -2.03
C VAL A 52 16.90 13.20 -1.44
N ALA A 53 16.92 12.58 -0.25
CA ALA A 53 18.15 12.13 0.40
C ALA A 53 18.89 11.05 -0.41
N LEU A 54 18.16 10.13 -1.06
CA LEU A 54 18.72 9.14 -1.98
C LEU A 54 19.26 9.78 -3.27
N MET A 55 18.56 10.76 -3.85
CA MET A 55 19.04 11.49 -5.03
C MET A 55 20.30 12.32 -4.70
N ALA A 56 20.38 12.91 -3.51
CA ALA A 56 21.57 13.62 -3.04
C ALA A 56 22.80 12.70 -2.96
N ARG A 57 22.58 11.39 -2.83
CA ARG A 57 23.60 10.32 -2.82
C ARG A 57 23.84 9.67 -4.18
N GLY A 58 23.27 10.25 -5.25
CA GLY A 58 23.55 9.87 -6.63
C GLY A 58 22.55 8.91 -7.27
N LEU A 59 21.45 8.57 -6.60
CA LEU A 59 20.38 7.79 -7.23
C LEU A 59 19.64 8.63 -8.27
N THR A 60 19.65 8.20 -9.54
CA THR A 60 18.95 8.93 -10.62
C THR A 60 17.62 8.28 -11.05
N GLY A 61 17.23 7.16 -10.43
CA GLY A 61 16.05 6.39 -10.80
C GLY A 61 16.29 5.42 -11.96
N GLY A 62 15.20 5.04 -12.66
CA GLY A 62 15.29 4.19 -13.86
C GLY A 62 15.48 2.69 -13.61
N GLY A 63 15.44 2.23 -12.36
CA GLY A 63 15.64 0.82 -12.02
C GLY A 63 17.12 0.44 -11.79
N ASP A 64 18.00 1.41 -11.59
CA ASP A 64 19.40 1.19 -11.22
C ASP A 64 19.51 0.74 -9.76
N THR A 65 19.47 -0.57 -9.54
CA THR A 65 19.54 -1.17 -8.21
C THR A 65 20.93 -1.07 -7.57
N VAL A 66 21.99 -0.92 -8.38
CA VAL A 66 23.36 -0.76 -7.87
C VAL A 66 23.54 0.65 -7.30
N ALA A 67 23.03 1.66 -8.00
CA ALA A 67 22.99 3.02 -7.46
C ALA A 67 22.08 3.13 -6.22
N LEU A 68 20.97 2.37 -6.20
CA LEU A 68 20.08 2.31 -5.02
C LEU A 68 20.80 1.72 -3.80
N GLU A 69 21.50 0.60 -3.97
CA GLU A 69 22.31 -0.02 -2.91
C GLU A 69 23.36 0.95 -2.37
N ALA A 70 24.15 1.57 -3.25
CA ALA A 70 25.15 2.55 -2.84
C ALA A 70 24.54 3.75 -2.08
N ALA A 71 23.37 4.23 -2.51
CA ALA A 71 22.68 5.35 -1.86
C ALA A 71 22.13 4.97 -0.47
N LEU A 72 21.59 3.75 -0.31
CA LEU A 72 21.12 3.25 0.98
C LEU A 72 22.27 3.03 1.96
N THR A 73 23.38 2.43 1.52
CA THR A 73 24.59 2.30 2.36
C THR A 73 25.09 3.67 2.81
N ALA A 74 25.09 4.66 1.92
CA ALA A 74 25.49 6.02 2.27
C ALA A 74 24.48 6.74 3.20
N LEU A 75 23.20 6.34 3.26
CA LEU A 75 22.28 6.84 4.29
C LEU A 75 22.62 6.27 5.66
N GLU A 76 22.88 4.97 5.71
CA GLU A 76 23.25 4.25 6.95
C GLU A 76 24.57 4.78 7.52
N ASP A 77 25.62 4.87 6.69
CA ASP A 77 26.95 5.34 7.10
C ASP A 77 26.94 6.79 7.61
N ASP A 78 26.10 7.65 7.00
CA ASP A 78 25.96 9.05 7.39
C ASP A 78 25.02 9.25 8.59
N GLY A 79 24.29 8.22 9.01
CA GLY A 79 23.28 8.30 10.07
C GLY A 79 22.19 9.31 9.73
N VAL A 80 21.62 9.22 8.53
CA VAL A 80 20.56 10.14 8.09
C VAL A 80 19.24 9.84 8.77
N ASP A 81 18.63 10.91 9.26
CA ASP A 81 17.27 11.03 9.77
C ASP A 81 16.66 12.21 8.97
N SER A 82 15.94 11.88 7.90
CA SER A 82 15.49 12.84 6.89
C SER A 82 14.34 13.71 7.39
N ASP A 83 13.47 13.17 8.24
CA ASP A 83 12.31 13.88 8.79
C ASP A 83 12.56 14.49 10.18
N GLY A 84 13.67 14.12 10.83
CA GLY A 84 14.15 14.69 12.07
C GLY A 84 13.44 14.15 13.31
N ASP A 85 12.83 12.96 13.23
CA ASP A 85 12.07 12.37 14.34
C ASP A 85 12.95 11.66 15.39
N GLY A 86 14.23 11.47 15.08
CA GLY A 86 15.23 10.82 15.93
C GLY A 86 15.48 9.34 15.61
N THR A 87 14.83 8.78 14.59
CA THR A 87 15.06 7.45 14.04
C THR A 87 15.79 7.59 12.71
N LEU A 88 16.72 6.67 12.40
CA LEU A 88 17.44 6.73 11.13
C LEU A 88 16.55 6.19 10.00
N ASP A 89 16.65 6.79 8.81
CA ASP A 89 15.85 6.41 7.64
C ASP A 89 15.92 4.90 7.35
N VAL A 90 17.12 4.32 7.45
CA VAL A 90 17.37 2.91 7.17
C VAL A 90 16.75 2.00 8.25
N ASP A 91 16.77 2.44 9.52
CA ASP A 91 16.15 1.71 10.63
C ASP A 91 14.63 1.71 10.51
N GLU A 92 14.04 2.83 10.10
CA GLU A 92 12.61 2.93 9.82
C GLU A 92 12.20 2.01 8.67
N LEU A 93 12.94 2.04 7.55
CA LEU A 93 12.67 1.17 6.41
C LEU A 93 12.75 -0.32 6.78
N ALA A 94 13.77 -0.69 7.57
CA ALA A 94 13.95 -2.04 8.10
C ALA A 94 12.79 -2.46 9.01
N SER A 95 12.28 -1.53 9.81
CA SER A 95 11.11 -1.75 10.69
C SER A 95 9.78 -1.78 9.95
N GLY A 96 9.73 -1.30 8.69
CA GLY A 96 8.48 -1.18 7.93
C GLY A 96 7.73 0.13 8.14
N SER A 97 8.42 1.17 8.60
CA SER A 97 7.90 2.51 8.87
C SER A 97 8.34 3.48 7.79
N ASP A 98 7.50 4.48 7.48
CA ASP A 98 7.77 5.47 6.44
C ASP A 98 8.70 6.59 6.95
N PRO A 99 9.92 6.78 6.38
CA PRO A 99 10.92 7.76 6.84
C PRO A 99 10.62 9.23 6.53
N ASN A 100 9.35 9.55 6.34
CA ASN A 100 8.89 10.88 5.95
C ASN A 100 7.99 11.44 7.06
N PRO A 101 7.85 12.78 7.15
CA PRO A 101 7.09 13.40 8.23
C PRO A 101 5.67 12.82 8.38
N GLY A 102 5.38 12.30 9.57
CA GLY A 102 4.11 11.64 9.88
C GLY A 102 4.10 10.14 9.61
N GLY A 103 5.28 9.50 9.57
CA GLY A 103 5.55 8.10 9.27
C GLY A 103 4.44 7.12 9.67
N GLU A 104 3.67 6.70 8.67
CA GLU A 104 2.70 5.61 8.81
C GLU A 104 3.41 4.30 8.46
N ALA A 105 3.20 3.24 9.25
CA ALA A 105 3.77 1.94 8.95
C ALA A 105 3.19 1.38 7.64
N TYR A 106 4.04 1.09 6.66
CA TYR A 106 3.61 0.44 5.41
C TYR A 106 3.59 -1.10 5.52
N CYS A 107 4.23 -1.69 6.55
CA CYS A 107 4.16 -3.13 6.82
C CYS A 107 2.90 -3.59 7.60
N GLU A 108 2.16 -2.70 8.27
CA GLU A 108 1.02 -3.09 9.12
C GLU A 108 -0.30 -3.36 8.36
N VAL A 109 -0.29 -3.38 7.02
CA VAL A 109 -1.51 -3.54 6.20
C VAL A 109 -1.98 -5.00 6.06
N LEU A 110 -1.62 -5.94 6.95
CA LEU A 110 -2.17 -7.31 6.92
C LEU A 110 -2.82 -7.80 8.23
N THR A 111 -3.64 -6.97 8.88
CA THR A 111 -4.80 -7.56 9.58
C THR A 111 -5.96 -7.64 8.58
N PRO A 112 -6.34 -8.84 8.08
CA PRO A 112 -7.59 -8.95 7.34
C PRO A 112 -8.75 -8.63 8.30
N THR A 113 -9.20 -7.38 8.28
CA THR A 113 -10.44 -6.92 8.91
C THR A 113 -11.59 -7.13 7.93
N TYR A 114 -11.90 -8.39 7.59
CA TYR A 114 -13.23 -8.79 7.11
C TYR A 114 -13.42 -10.30 7.15
N GLY A 115 -14.64 -10.70 7.50
CA GLY A 115 -15.00 -12.06 7.86
C GLY A 115 -15.33 -12.99 6.69
N CYS A 116 -14.94 -14.25 6.86
CA CYS A 116 -15.65 -15.39 6.25
C CYS A 116 -16.75 -15.86 7.20
N LEU A 117 -17.90 -15.17 7.19
CA LEU A 117 -19.14 -15.77 7.66
C LEU A 117 -19.69 -16.65 6.53
N SER A 118 -19.23 -17.91 6.48
CA SER A 118 -19.80 -18.91 5.57
C SER A 118 -21.19 -19.32 6.06
N HIS A 119 -22.19 -18.50 5.78
CA HIS A 119 -23.60 -18.90 5.78
C HIS A 119 -23.91 -19.56 4.43
N THR A 120 -23.47 -20.80 4.27
CA THR A 120 -24.07 -21.70 3.27
C THR A 120 -25.00 -22.63 4.01
N GLY A 121 -26.28 -22.26 4.00
CA GLY A 121 -27.35 -22.99 4.66
C GLY A 121 -27.35 -24.46 4.28
N ARG A 122 -27.27 -25.32 5.31
CA ARG A 122 -27.73 -26.70 5.24
C ARG A 122 -28.89 -26.81 6.21
N ALA A 123 -30.09 -26.83 5.65
CA ALA A 123 -31.35 -26.89 6.38
C ALA A 123 -31.36 -28.08 7.36
N PRO A 124 -31.64 -27.88 8.65
CA PRO A 124 -32.06 -28.97 9.51
C PRO A 124 -33.54 -29.27 9.21
N LEU A 125 -33.78 -30.32 8.40
CA LEU A 125 -35.06 -31.00 8.34
C LEU A 125 -35.31 -31.64 9.72
N LEU A 126 -36.15 -31.04 10.56
CA LEU A 126 -36.96 -31.72 11.59
C LEU A 126 -37.74 -30.70 12.43
N GLY A 127 -39.07 -30.76 12.38
CA GLY A 127 -39.87 -30.65 13.60
C GLY A 127 -40.89 -29.52 13.72
N LEU A 128 -42.17 -29.92 13.63
CA LEU A 128 -43.30 -29.50 14.48
C LEU A 128 -43.92 -28.10 14.18
N ALA A 129 -45.11 -28.00 13.57
CA ALA A 129 -46.45 -28.38 14.04
C ALA A 129 -47.23 -27.21 14.69
N LEU A 130 -48.42 -26.96 14.11
CA LEU A 130 -49.71 -26.65 14.75
C LEU A 130 -50.11 -25.19 15.09
N PHE A 131 -51.25 -24.84 14.49
CA PHE A 131 -52.37 -24.02 14.98
C PHE A 131 -52.13 -22.53 15.32
N SER A 132 -52.85 -21.65 14.61
CA SER A 132 -54.06 -21.04 15.20
C SER A 132 -54.97 -20.39 14.15
N LEU A 133 -56.21 -20.88 14.16
CA LEU A 133 -57.41 -20.29 13.58
C LEU A 133 -57.73 -18.94 14.23
N LEU A 134 -58.64 -18.21 13.58
CA LEU A 134 -59.46 -17.08 14.06
C LEU A 134 -58.95 -15.69 13.69
N ALA A 135 -59.49 -15.18 12.58
CA ALA A 135 -60.38 -14.03 12.69
C ALA A 135 -61.34 -13.98 11.50
N LEU A 136 -62.57 -14.41 11.77
CA LEU A 136 -63.77 -14.21 10.98
C LEU A 136 -63.97 -12.73 10.58
N ARG A 137 -64.83 -12.56 9.56
CA ARG A 137 -65.70 -11.38 9.30
C ARG A 137 -64.97 -10.21 8.64
N ARG A 138 -65.44 -9.60 7.55
CA ARG A 138 -66.82 -9.36 7.07
C ARG A 138 -66.71 -8.88 5.61
N THR A 139 -67.45 -9.52 4.70
CA THR A 139 -68.52 -8.93 3.85
C THR A 139 -68.12 -8.55 2.41
N ARG A 140 -68.69 -9.32 1.47
CA ARG A 140 -69.09 -9.03 0.07
C ARG A 140 -69.67 -7.60 -0.13
N PRO A 141 -70.09 -7.16 -1.35
CA PRO A 141 -69.71 -7.48 -2.75
C PRO A 141 -69.49 -6.19 -3.61
N HIS A 142 -69.16 -6.29 -4.91
CA HIS A 142 -69.74 -5.38 -5.91
C HIS A 142 -69.86 -6.00 -7.31
N ARG A 143 -71.03 -5.79 -7.91
CA ARG A 143 -71.51 -6.24 -9.23
C ARG A 143 -70.85 -5.47 -10.39
N GLY A 144 -70.79 -6.14 -11.54
CA GLY A 144 -70.64 -5.61 -12.90
C GLY A 144 -70.86 -6.74 -13.89
#